data_AF-A0A7C6MPR5-F1
#
_entry.id   AF-A0A7C6MPR5-F1
#
_cell.length_a   1.000
_cell.length_b   1.000
_cell.length_c   1.000
_cell.angle_alpha   90.00
_cell.angle_beta   90.00
_cell.angle_gamma   90.00
#
_symmetry.space_group_name_H-M   'P 1'
#
loop_
_entity.id
_entity.type
_entity.pdbx_description
1 polymer ?
#
loop_
_entity_poly.entity_id
_entity_poly.type
_entity_poly.pdbx_seq_one_letter_code
_entity_poly.pdbx_strand_id
1 'polypeptide(L)'
;METIREKVAYLRGLVDAEESIIDGQVGILLGKILEVVGELAIEVDELIEAQCDLEEYMEEIDFDLADLEDELFSQDDEDDDCDCTFDDWDDSHDPLVEVDCPNCRAVVTFDEDFLFDEGVQICCPHCDAVVFETDDFEEHDLFFEDGDYEDDESGDDN
;
A
#
# COMPACT_ATOMS: atom_id res chain seq x y z
N MET A 1 1.70 35.46 -16.54
CA MET A 1 0.88 35.10 -15.37
C MET A 1 1.56 35.78 -14.20
N GLU A 2 0.88 36.65 -13.44
CA GLU A 2 1.55 37.38 -12.36
C GLU A 2 1.98 36.41 -11.26
N THR A 3 3.24 36.48 -10.84
CA THR A 3 3.77 35.66 -9.74
C THR A 3 3.10 36.02 -8.43
N ILE A 4 3.13 35.12 -7.44
CA ILE A 4 2.56 35.40 -6.12
C ILE A 4 3.25 36.64 -5.52
N ARG A 5 4.57 36.79 -5.74
CA ARG A 5 5.34 37.98 -5.36
C ARG A 5 4.83 39.27 -5.99
N GLU A 6 4.53 39.27 -7.29
CA GLU A 6 3.99 40.45 -7.98
C GLU A 6 2.62 40.87 -7.41
N LYS A 7 1.77 39.88 -7.09
CA LYS A 7 0.47 40.13 -6.45
C LYS A 7 0.62 40.69 -5.03
N VAL A 8 1.56 40.18 -4.24
CA VAL A 8 1.86 40.71 -2.90
C VAL A 8 2.41 42.13 -2.98
N ALA A 9 3.30 42.42 -3.94
CA ALA A 9 3.83 43.76 -4.17
C ALA A 9 2.74 44.75 -4.58
N TYR A 10 1.80 44.33 -5.45
CA TYR A 10 0.64 45.13 -5.83
C TYR A 10 -0.26 45.45 -4.63
N LEU A 11 -0.55 44.45 -3.79
CA LEU A 11 -1.37 44.63 -2.59
C LEU A 11 -0.69 45.53 -1.55
N ARG A 12 0.62 45.42 -1.36
CA ARG A 12 1.40 46.36 -0.53
C ARG A 12 1.27 47.79 -1.05
N GLY A 13 1.45 48.00 -2.35
CA GLY A 13 1.32 49.32 -2.96
C GLY A 13 -0.07 49.93 -2.81
N LEU A 14 -1.12 49.11 -2.83
CA LEU A 14 -2.50 49.53 -2.58
C LEU A 14 -2.72 49.97 -1.12
N VAL A 15 -2.19 49.20 -0.16
CA VAL A 15 -2.31 49.51 1.27
C VAL A 15 -1.51 50.77 1.63
N ASP A 16 -0.32 50.93 1.06
CA ASP A 16 0.54 52.11 1.29
C ASP A 16 -0.02 53.40 0.66
N ALA A 17 -0.90 53.28 -0.34
CA ALA A 17 -1.53 54.42 -0.99
C ALA A 17 -2.72 55.00 -0.20
N GLU A 18 -3.28 54.25 0.75
CA GLU A 18 -4.49 54.65 1.49
C GLU A 18 -4.18 54.98 2.96
N GLU A 19 -3.92 56.27 3.24
CA GLU A 19 -3.62 56.80 4.58
C GLU A 19 -4.63 56.39 5.68
N SER A 20 -5.89 56.18 5.31
CA SER A 20 -6.97 55.81 6.25
C SER A 20 -6.77 54.42 6.87
N ILE A 21 -6.08 53.52 6.16
CA ILE A 21 -5.83 52.15 6.59
C ILE A 21 -4.60 52.12 7.50
N ILE A 22 -3.58 52.92 7.16
CA ILE A 22 -2.26 52.93 7.81
C ILE A 22 -2.35 53.32 9.30
N ASP A 23 -3.26 54.24 9.66
CA ASP A 23 -3.39 54.76 11.02
C ASP A 23 -4.29 53.89 11.94
N GLY A 24 -4.85 52.80 11.40
CA GLY A 24 -5.75 51.89 12.10
C GLY A 24 -5.07 50.63 12.63
N GLN A 25 -5.62 50.06 13.71
CA GLN A 25 -5.24 48.73 14.21
C GLN A 25 -5.39 47.63 13.12
N VAL A 26 -6.28 47.88 12.16
CA VAL A 26 -6.50 47.08 10.94
C VAL A 26 -5.33 47.18 9.95
N GLY A 27 -4.72 48.35 9.78
CA GLY A 27 -3.54 48.52 8.90
C GLY A 27 -2.31 47.79 9.43
N ILE A 28 -2.09 47.83 10.75
CA ILE A 28 -1.01 47.05 11.39
C ILE A 28 -1.22 45.54 11.16
N LEU A 29 -2.45 45.06 11.30
CA LEU A 29 -2.79 43.65 11.04
C LEU A 29 -2.57 43.29 9.56
N LEU A 30 -3.05 44.12 8.63
CA LEU A 30 -2.86 43.94 7.19
C LEU A 30 -1.39 43.93 6.80
N GLY A 31 -0.58 44.81 7.39
CA GLY A 31 0.87 44.84 7.18
C GLY A 31 1.54 43.52 7.57
N LYS A 32 1.18 42.98 8.75
CA LYS A 32 1.68 41.66 9.20
C LYS A 32 1.20 40.52 8.31
N ILE A 33 -0.05 40.56 7.83
CA ILE A 33 -0.55 39.55 6.88
C ILE A 33 0.24 39.62 5.58
N LEU A 34 0.49 40.81 5.04
CA LEU A 34 1.28 40.99 3.81
C LEU A 34 2.74 40.60 3.97
N GLU A 35 3.30 40.70 5.18
CA GLU A 35 4.62 40.16 5.52
C GLU A 35 4.62 38.63 5.43
N VAL A 36 3.72 37.95 6.14
CA VAL A 36 3.61 36.48 6.10
C VAL A 36 3.31 35.96 4.69
N VAL A 37 2.41 36.62 3.95
CA VAL A 37 2.12 36.22 2.56
C VAL A 37 3.32 36.49 1.64
N GLY A 38 4.12 37.51 1.93
CA GLY A 38 5.38 37.77 1.22
C GLY A 38 6.43 36.68 1.48
N GLU A 39 6.56 36.22 2.72
CA GLU A 39 7.42 35.09 3.09
C GLU A 39 6.94 33.80 2.41
N LEU A 40 5.63 33.51 2.46
CA LEU A 40 5.04 32.37 1.75
C LEU A 40 5.30 32.41 0.24
N ALA A 41 5.29 33.60 -0.37
CA ALA A 41 5.59 33.72 -1.78
C ALA A 41 7.03 33.32 -2.12
N ILE A 42 7.99 33.61 -1.22
CA ILE A 42 9.39 33.21 -1.38
C ILE A 42 9.54 31.71 -1.20
N GLU A 43 8.99 31.15 -0.14
CA GLU A 43 9.03 29.71 0.15
C GLU A 43 8.38 28.88 -0.97
N VAL A 44 7.32 29.40 -1.59
CA VAL A 44 6.68 28.74 -2.75
C VAL A 44 7.59 28.78 -3.98
N ASP A 45 8.29 29.88 -4.23
CA ASP A 45 9.25 29.95 -5.35
C ASP A 45 10.39 28.93 -5.13
N GLU A 46 10.94 28.84 -3.90
CA GLU A 46 11.96 27.86 -3.53
C GLU A 46 11.44 26.42 -3.66
N LEU A 47 10.18 26.17 -3.30
CA LEU A 47 9.55 24.86 -3.47
C LEU A 47 9.38 24.48 -4.93
N ILE A 48 9.06 25.44 -5.81
CA ILE A 48 8.96 25.20 -7.25
C ILE A 48 10.34 24.84 -7.81
N GLU A 49 11.41 25.55 -7.41
CA GLU A 49 12.77 25.22 -7.83
C GLU A 49 13.16 23.79 -7.41
N ALA A 50 12.93 23.43 -6.14
CA ALA A 50 13.19 22.08 -5.65
C ALA A 50 12.37 20.99 -6.36
N GLN A 51 11.15 21.33 -6.81
CA GLN A 51 10.29 20.41 -7.55
C GLN A 51 10.78 20.23 -8.99
N CYS A 52 11.27 21.28 -9.65
CA CYS A 52 11.92 21.17 -10.95
C CYS A 52 13.19 20.30 -10.87
N ASP A 53 14.01 20.47 -9.84
CA ASP A 53 15.19 19.62 -9.63
C ASP A 53 14.79 18.14 -9.45
N LEU A 54 13.70 17.87 -8.72
CA LEU A 54 13.18 16.51 -8.54
C LEU A 54 12.66 15.92 -9.85
N GLU A 55 11.99 16.72 -10.69
CA GLU A 55 11.54 16.30 -12.02
C GLU A 55 12.74 15.90 -12.89
N GLU A 56 13.83 16.68 -12.87
CA GLU A 56 15.06 16.33 -13.61
C GLU A 56 15.66 15.01 -13.14
N TYR A 57 15.73 14.77 -11.82
CA TYR A 57 16.18 13.48 -11.29
C TYR A 57 15.25 12.32 -11.66
N MET A 58 13.94 12.54 -11.70
CA MET A 58 12.99 11.51 -12.12
C MET A 58 13.12 11.18 -13.60
N GLU A 59 13.37 12.19 -14.45
CA GLU A 59 13.67 11.97 -15.86
C GLU A 59 14.96 11.17 -16.03
N GLU A 60 16.02 11.47 -15.27
CA GLU A 60 17.27 10.69 -15.28
C GLU A 60 17.04 9.21 -14.92
N ILE A 61 16.23 8.95 -13.89
CA ILE A 61 15.87 7.58 -13.51
C ILE A 61 15.07 6.89 -14.63
N ASP A 62 14.13 7.58 -15.27
CA ASP A 62 13.35 7.03 -16.38
C ASP A 62 14.25 6.64 -17.56
N PHE A 63 15.23 7.49 -17.89
CA PHE A 63 16.22 7.17 -18.92
C PHE A 63 17.10 5.97 -18.54
N ASP A 64 17.60 5.92 -17.31
CA ASP A 64 18.42 4.79 -16.84
C ASP A 64 17.62 3.47 -16.86
N LEU A 65 16.33 3.51 -16.50
CA LEU A 65 15.45 2.34 -16.56
C LEU A 65 15.18 1.92 -18.00
N ALA A 66 14.95 2.86 -18.92
CA ALA A 66 14.79 2.56 -20.32
C ALA A 66 16.04 1.89 -20.92
N ASP A 67 17.24 2.38 -20.57
CA ASP A 67 18.50 1.77 -20.99
C ASP A 67 18.66 0.34 -20.44
N LEU A 68 18.26 0.09 -19.19
CA LEU A 68 18.25 -1.26 -18.60
C LEU A 68 17.23 -2.18 -19.24
N GLU A 69 16.02 -1.68 -19.53
CA GLU A 69 14.99 -2.42 -20.26
C GLU A 69 15.50 -2.82 -21.64
N ASP A 70 16.12 -1.89 -22.37
CA ASP A 70 16.76 -2.20 -23.63
C ASP A 70 17.86 -3.25 -23.44
N GLU A 71 18.78 -3.14 -22.48
CA GLU A 71 19.84 -4.14 -22.28
C GLU A 71 19.32 -5.55 -21.94
N LEU A 72 18.27 -5.65 -21.12
CA LEU A 72 17.67 -6.92 -20.67
C LEU A 72 16.73 -7.54 -21.70
N PHE A 73 15.93 -6.73 -22.39
CA PHE A 73 14.87 -7.20 -23.28
C PHE A 73 15.25 -7.15 -24.78
N SER A 74 16.32 -6.45 -25.18
CA SER A 74 16.77 -6.41 -26.59
C SER A 74 17.51 -7.67 -27.08
N GLN A 75 17.81 -8.63 -26.19
CA GLN A 75 18.46 -9.90 -26.58
C GLN A 75 17.49 -10.99 -27.06
N ASP A 76 16.17 -10.79 -26.97
CA ASP A 76 15.16 -11.79 -27.36
C ASP A 76 14.60 -11.60 -28.79
N ASP A 77 15.02 -10.58 -29.54
CA ASP A 77 14.41 -10.23 -30.84
C ASP A 77 15.25 -10.58 -32.10
N GLU A 78 16.43 -11.18 -31.97
CA GLU A 78 17.23 -11.63 -33.13
C GLU A 78 17.72 -13.08 -32.99
N ASP A 79 16.93 -14.01 -33.54
CA ASP A 79 17.19 -15.45 -33.73
C ASP A 79 17.15 -16.36 -32.49
N ASP A 80 15.95 -16.81 -32.07
CA ASP A 80 15.72 -18.25 -31.95
C ASP A 80 14.23 -18.61 -31.94
N ASP A 81 13.93 -19.76 -32.53
CA ASP A 81 12.73 -20.58 -32.29
C ASP A 81 12.81 -21.17 -30.85
N CYS A 82 13.17 -20.33 -29.87
CA CYS A 82 13.11 -20.64 -28.46
C CYS A 82 11.75 -20.15 -27.97
N ASP A 83 10.90 -21.13 -27.65
CA ASP A 83 9.89 -21.05 -26.61
C ASP A 83 10.53 -20.68 -25.27
N CYS A 84 11.10 -19.48 -25.22
CA CYS A 84 11.53 -18.80 -24.02
C CYS A 84 10.30 -18.05 -23.54
N THR A 85 9.28 -18.82 -23.16
CA THR A 85 8.17 -18.37 -22.35
C THR A 85 8.80 -17.68 -21.14
N PHE A 86 8.71 -16.35 -21.10
CA PHE A 86 8.88 -15.57 -19.88
C PHE A 86 7.69 -15.90 -18.97
N ASP A 87 7.69 -17.13 -18.49
CA ASP A 87 6.72 -17.77 -17.60
C ASP A 87 7.48 -18.55 -16.50
N ASP A 88 8.75 -18.17 -16.27
CA ASP A 88 9.60 -18.70 -15.19
C ASP A 88 10.13 -17.56 -14.31
N TRP A 89 9.32 -16.53 -14.10
CA TRP A 89 9.23 -15.97 -12.75
C TRP A 89 8.31 -16.92 -11.98
N ASP A 90 8.87 -18.06 -11.58
CA ASP A 90 8.38 -18.86 -10.47
C ASP A 90 6.85 -19.03 -10.42
N ASP A 91 6.26 -19.65 -11.45
CA ASP A 91 4.94 -20.30 -11.36
C ASP A 91 5.05 -21.62 -10.55
N SER A 92 5.77 -21.55 -9.42
CA SER A 92 5.53 -22.44 -8.28
C SER A 92 4.56 -21.81 -7.30
N HIS A 93 3.79 -20.80 -7.73
CA HIS A 93 2.54 -20.51 -7.09
C HIS A 93 1.52 -21.53 -7.59
N ASP A 94 1.37 -22.60 -6.81
CA ASP A 94 0.18 -23.44 -6.86
C ASP A 94 -1.04 -22.53 -7.06
N PRO A 95 -1.93 -22.84 -8.01
CA PRO A 95 -3.01 -21.92 -8.37
C PRO A 95 -3.80 -21.54 -7.11
N LEU A 96 -3.97 -20.24 -6.85
CA LEU A 96 -4.61 -19.74 -5.63
C LEU A 96 -6.07 -19.36 -5.92
N VAL A 97 -6.95 -19.64 -4.96
CA VAL A 97 -8.38 -19.33 -5.00
C VAL A 97 -8.71 -18.26 -3.98
N GLU A 98 -9.43 -17.22 -4.40
CA GLU A 98 -9.92 -16.15 -3.54
C GLU A 98 -11.42 -16.27 -3.29
N VAL A 99 -11.82 -16.26 -2.02
CA VAL A 99 -13.23 -16.34 -1.60
C VAL A 99 -13.55 -15.25 -0.58
N ASP A 100 -14.66 -14.56 -0.79
CA ASP A 100 -15.18 -13.59 0.18
C ASP A 100 -15.80 -14.30 1.40
N CYS A 101 -15.29 -14.00 2.59
CA CYS A 101 -15.88 -14.53 3.83
C CYS A 101 -17.34 -14.05 4.00
N PRO A 102 -18.31 -14.96 4.23
CA PRO A 102 -19.74 -14.58 4.33
C PRO A 102 -20.06 -13.73 5.57
N ASN A 103 -19.21 -13.77 6.60
CA ASN A 103 -19.46 -13.07 7.86
C ASN A 103 -18.80 -11.68 7.93
N CYS A 104 -17.50 -11.59 7.60
CA CYS A 104 -16.74 -10.34 7.73
C CYS A 104 -16.38 -9.67 6.40
N ARG A 105 -16.66 -10.31 5.25
CA ARG A 105 -16.30 -9.84 3.89
C ARG A 105 -14.81 -9.58 3.68
N ALA A 106 -13.95 -10.17 4.50
CA ALA A 106 -12.53 -10.26 4.19
C ALA A 106 -12.33 -11.29 3.07
N VAL A 107 -11.43 -10.98 2.14
CA VAL A 107 -10.99 -11.93 1.11
C VAL A 107 -10.07 -12.95 1.77
N VAL A 108 -10.38 -14.23 1.60
CA VAL A 108 -9.57 -15.36 2.07
C VAL A 108 -8.98 -16.03 0.84
N THR A 109 -7.66 -16.19 0.84
CA THR A 109 -6.89 -16.79 -0.25
C THR A 109 -6.27 -18.09 0.22
N PHE A 110 -6.41 -19.17 -0.56
CA PHE A 110 -5.86 -20.49 -0.28
C PHE A 110 -5.58 -21.28 -1.57
N ASP A 111 -4.77 -22.33 -1.48
CA ASP A 111 -4.35 -23.13 -2.65
C ASP A 111 -5.53 -23.91 -3.27
N GLU A 112 -5.64 -23.94 -4.61
CA GLU A 112 -6.73 -24.58 -5.35
C GLU A 112 -6.81 -26.08 -5.07
N ASP A 113 -5.69 -26.72 -4.75
CA ASP A 113 -5.63 -28.14 -4.40
C ASP A 113 -6.57 -28.49 -3.23
N PHE A 114 -6.78 -27.56 -2.28
CA PHE A 114 -7.71 -27.76 -1.17
C PHE A 114 -9.17 -27.92 -1.63
N LEU A 115 -9.53 -27.48 -2.84
CA LEU A 115 -10.87 -27.71 -3.39
C LEU A 115 -11.11 -29.17 -3.77
N PHE A 116 -10.05 -29.92 -4.04
CA PHE A 116 -10.09 -31.31 -4.50
C PHE A 116 -9.70 -32.32 -3.41
N ASP A 117 -9.14 -31.86 -2.30
CA ASP A 117 -8.76 -32.70 -1.16
C ASP A 117 -9.96 -33.13 -0.30
N GLU A 118 -9.92 -34.38 0.19
CA GLU A 118 -10.95 -34.95 1.05
C GLU A 118 -10.75 -34.50 2.51
N GLY A 119 -11.84 -34.12 3.19
CA GLY A 119 -11.81 -33.77 4.61
C GLY A 119 -11.13 -32.45 4.94
N VAL A 120 -11.32 -31.42 4.09
CA VAL A 120 -10.73 -30.09 4.26
C VAL A 120 -11.78 -29.08 4.70
N GLN A 121 -11.44 -28.29 5.71
CA GLN A 121 -12.23 -27.13 6.18
C GLN A 121 -11.33 -25.90 6.25
N ILE A 122 -11.74 -24.81 5.60
CA ILE A 122 -11.01 -23.54 5.56
C ILE A 122 -11.83 -22.48 6.29
N CYS A 123 -11.23 -21.94 7.36
CA CYS A 123 -11.83 -20.90 8.18
C CYS A 123 -11.21 -19.53 7.89
N CYS A 124 -12.03 -18.48 8.00
CA CYS A 124 -11.57 -17.11 7.82
C CYS A 124 -10.64 -16.69 8.98
N PRO A 125 -9.43 -16.17 8.70
CA PRO A 125 -8.47 -15.78 9.74
C PRO A 125 -8.92 -14.57 10.58
N HIS A 126 -9.96 -13.85 10.16
CA HIS A 126 -10.46 -12.66 10.83
C HIS A 126 -11.64 -12.95 11.77
N CYS A 127 -12.41 -14.01 11.53
CA CYS A 127 -13.64 -14.26 12.31
C CYS A 127 -13.96 -15.73 12.56
N ASP A 128 -13.06 -16.64 12.19
CA ASP A 128 -13.17 -18.09 12.34
C ASP A 128 -14.42 -18.72 11.69
N ALA A 129 -15.13 -17.97 10.85
CA ALA A 129 -16.25 -18.52 10.08
C ALA A 129 -15.72 -19.42 8.96
N VAL A 130 -16.37 -20.57 8.76
CA VAL A 130 -16.07 -21.49 7.66
C VAL A 130 -16.36 -20.80 6.32
N VAL A 131 -15.36 -20.80 5.44
CA VAL A 131 -15.41 -20.20 4.10
C VAL A 131 -15.52 -21.28 3.02
N PHE A 132 -14.92 -22.45 3.26
CA PHE A 132 -14.98 -23.62 2.38
C PHE A 132 -14.91 -24.90 3.21
N GLU A 133 -15.62 -25.95 2.81
CA GLU A 133 -15.68 -27.26 3.45
C GLU A 133 -16.01 -28.32 2.40
N THR A 134 -15.29 -29.46 2.41
CA THR A 134 -15.63 -30.59 1.54
C THR A 134 -16.66 -31.52 2.17
N ASP A 135 -17.54 -32.12 1.35
CA ASP A 135 -18.70 -32.89 1.81
C ASP A 135 -18.34 -34.11 2.69
N ASP A 136 -17.10 -34.60 2.57
CA ASP A 136 -16.56 -35.74 3.31
C ASP A 136 -15.80 -35.33 4.60
N PHE A 137 -15.95 -34.07 5.04
CA PHE A 137 -15.40 -33.61 6.33
C PHE A 137 -16.13 -34.28 7.49
N GLU A 138 -15.50 -35.29 8.10
CA GLU A 138 -15.96 -35.88 9.36
C GLU A 138 -15.41 -35.07 10.54
N GLU A 139 -16.29 -34.41 11.31
CA GLU A 139 -15.96 -33.79 12.59
C GLU A 139 -15.50 -34.88 13.56
N HIS A 140 -14.20 -35.18 13.56
CA HIS A 140 -13.64 -36.12 14.50
C HIS A 140 -13.60 -35.43 15.86
N ASP A 141 -14.69 -35.59 16.62
CA ASP A 141 -14.80 -35.17 18.01
C ASP A 141 -13.54 -35.63 18.76
N LEU A 142 -12.59 -34.73 18.97
CA LEU A 142 -11.52 -34.91 19.95
C LEU A 142 -12.21 -34.78 21.32
N PHE A 143 -12.89 -35.86 21.72
CA PHE A 143 -13.27 -36.12 23.09
C PHE A 143 -11.99 -36.08 23.92
N PHE A 144 -11.71 -34.92 24.50
CA PHE A 144 -10.96 -34.84 25.74
C PHE A 144 -11.76 -35.64 26.78
N GLU A 145 -11.44 -36.91 26.90
CA GLU A 145 -11.98 -37.78 27.94
C GLU A 145 -11.34 -37.35 29.27
N ASP A 146 -11.95 -36.32 29.87
CA ASP A 146 -11.67 -35.89 31.24
C ASP A 146 -12.16 -37.00 32.19
N GLY A 147 -11.20 -37.78 32.69
CA GLY A 147 -11.21 -38.39 34.02
C GLY A 147 -12.17 -39.57 34.27
N ASP A 148 -11.59 -40.72 34.63
CA ASP A 148 -11.83 -41.29 35.95
C ASP A 148 -10.69 -42.26 36.34
N TYR A 149 -10.22 -42.09 37.58
CA TYR A 149 -9.18 -42.87 38.24
C TYR A 149 -9.75 -44.22 38.70
N GLU A 150 -9.04 -45.33 38.51
CA GLU A 150 -9.01 -46.38 39.54
C GLU A 150 -7.56 -46.84 39.78
N ASP A 151 -7.10 -46.44 40.97
CA ASP A 151 -6.02 -47.01 41.75
C ASP A 151 -6.31 -48.49 42.01
N ASP A 152 -5.43 -49.39 41.57
CA ASP A 152 -5.40 -50.75 42.10
C ASP A 152 -3.96 -51.12 42.49
N GLU A 153 -3.77 -51.15 43.81
CA GLU A 153 -2.64 -51.71 44.53
C GLU A 153 -2.47 -53.21 44.24
N SER A 154 -1.30 -53.72 44.64
CA SER A 154 -0.87 -55.13 44.72
C SER A 154 -0.41 -55.74 43.38
N GLY A 155 0.75 -56.39 43.28
CA GLY A 155 1.49 -57.15 44.27
C GLY A 155 1.61 -58.60 43.77
N ASP A 156 2.85 -59.04 43.63
CA ASP A 156 3.33 -60.42 43.60
C ASP A 156 3.31 -61.31 42.33
N ASP A 157 4.43 -62.03 42.25
CA ASP A 157 4.66 -63.40 41.75
C ASP A 157 4.66 -63.68 40.24
N ASN A 158 5.86 -63.68 39.63
CA ASN A 158 6.77 -64.86 39.57
C ASN A 158 7.78 -64.75 38.41
#